data_AF-A0A166ZIT0-F1
#
_entry.id   AF-A0A166ZIT0-F1
#
_cell.length_a   1.000
_cell.length_b   1.000
_cell.length_c   1.000
_cell.angle_alpha   90.00
_cell.angle_beta   90.00
_cell.angle_gamma   90.00
#
_symmetry.space_group_name_H-M   'P 1'
#
loop_
_entity.id
_entity.type
_entity.pdbx_description
1 polymer ?
#
loop_
_entity_poly.entity_id
_entity_poly.type
_entity_poly.pdbx_seq_one_letter_code
_entity_poly.pdbx_strand_id
1 'polypeptide(L)' 'MMKLIGKLQNGMTFTEEFDGVNDFLALQQSDYNAIADEIEVVEVKIADEVLDFQGNMGQLYYELMK' A
#
# COMPACT_ATOMS: atom_id res chain seq x y z
N MET A 1 -6.22 9.85 -6.42
CA MET A 1 -4.80 9.75 -6.05
C MET A 1 -4.69 9.05 -4.72
N MET A 2 -3.85 8.02 -4.66
CA MET A 2 -3.51 7.28 -3.45
C MET A 2 -2.00 7.43 -3.19
N LYS A 3 -1.62 7.62 -1.95
CA LYS A 3 -0.22 7.68 -1.51
C LYS A 3 -0.01 6.65 -0.41
N LEU A 4 1.07 5.89 -0.52
CA LEU A 4 1.40 4.78 0.34
C LEU A 4 2.81 4.96 0.89
N ILE A 5 2.96 4.86 2.21
CA ILE A 5 4.27 4.83 2.86
C ILE A 5 4.47 3.43 3.43
N GLY A 6 5.46 2.72 2.91
CA GLY A 6 5.87 1.41 3.41
C GLY A 6 7.19 1.46 4.17
N LYS A 7 7.43 0.49 5.03
CA LYS A 7 8.68 0.35 5.79
C LYS A 7 9.31 -1.02 5.59
N LEU A 8 10.56 -0.99 5.13
CA LEU A 8 11.37 -2.17 4.88
C LEU A 8 11.93 -2.73 6.20
N GLN A 9 12.37 -3.98 6.17
CA GLN A 9 12.95 -4.66 7.34
C GLN A 9 14.21 -3.97 7.90
N ASN A 10 14.94 -3.23 7.06
CA ASN A 10 16.10 -2.44 7.48
C ASN A 10 15.71 -1.10 8.14
N GLY A 11 14.42 -0.83 8.32
CA GLY A 11 13.89 0.39 8.93
C GLY A 11 13.74 1.58 7.98
N MET A 12 14.19 1.47 6.73
CA MET A 12 13.99 2.52 5.72
C MET A 12 12.52 2.57 5.30
N THR A 13 12.00 3.78 5.14
CA THR A 13 10.69 4.01 4.54
C THR A 13 10.82 4.32 3.06
N PHE A 14 9.79 3.97 2.30
CA PHE A 14 9.63 4.38 0.91
C PHE A 14 8.23 4.97 0.70
N THR A 15 8.04 5.66 -0.41
CA THR A 15 6.76 6.28 -0.77
C THR A 15 6.42 5.89 -2.19
N GLU A 16 5.19 5.40 -2.37
CA GLU A 16 4.59 5.11 -3.66
C GLU A 16 3.34 5.97 -3.86
N GLU A 17 3.12 6.42 -5.07
CA GLU A 17 1.96 7.23 -5.46
C GLU A 17 1.27 6.57 -6.65
N PHE A 18 -0.06 6.51 -6.56
CA PHE A 18 -0.94 5.86 -7.51
C PHE A 18 -2.03 6.85 -7.95
N ASP A 19 -2.50 6.76 -9.19
CA ASP A 19 -3.60 7.60 -9.66
C ASP A 19 -4.90 7.27 -8.89
N GLY A 20 -5.07 6.02 -8.48
CA GLY A 20 -6.08 5.60 -7.51
C GLY A 20 -5.84 4.23 -6.88
N VAL A 21 -6.78 3.84 -6.01
CA VAL A 21 -6.77 2.54 -5.32
C VAL A 21 -6.71 1.37 -6.32
N ASN A 22 -7.40 1.48 -7.46
CA ASN A 22 -7.43 0.43 -8.47
C ASN A 22 -6.04 0.13 -9.06
N ASP A 23 -5.14 1.11 -9.15
CA ASP A 23 -3.80 0.87 -9.70
C ASP A 23 -2.94 0.08 -8.71
N PHE A 24 -3.06 0.39 -7.41
CA PHE A 24 -2.47 -0.42 -6.35
C PHE A 24 -3.02 -1.85 -6.37
N LEU A 25 -4.34 -2.02 -6.46
CA LEU A 25 -4.97 -3.34 -6.52
C LEU A 25 -4.54 -4.14 -7.76
N ALA A 26 -4.37 -3.48 -8.91
CA ALA A 26 -3.86 -4.11 -10.13
C ALA A 26 -2.39 -4.53 -9.99
N LEU A 27 -1.56 -3.70 -9.34
CA LEU A 27 -0.15 -4.02 -9.07
C LEU A 27 -0.02 -5.26 -8.17
N GLN A 28 -0.83 -5.35 -7.12
CA GLN A 28 -0.84 -6.48 -6.19
C GLN A 28 -1.29 -7.80 -6.82
N GLN A 29 -2.08 -7.74 -7.90
CA GLN A 29 -2.53 -8.92 -8.66
C GLN A 29 -1.60 -9.27 -9.82
N SER A 30 -0.59 -8.46 -10.10
CA SER A 30 0.32 -8.71 -11.20
C SER A 30 1.26 -9.88 -10.90
N ASP A 31 1.64 -10.64 -11.92
CA ASP A 31 2.56 -11.79 -11.79
C ASP A 31 3.94 -11.40 -11.22
N TYR A 32 4.24 -10.10 -11.18
CA TYR A 32 5.42 -9.54 -10.56
C TYR A 32 5.01 -8.67 -9.36
N ASN A 33 5.01 -9.26 -8.15
CA ASN A 33 4.77 -8.51 -6.92
C ASN A 33 5.88 -7.46 -6.74
N ALA A 34 5.62 -6.24 -7.21
CA ALA A 34 6.56 -5.14 -7.10
C ALA A 34 6.74 -4.68 -5.64
N ILE A 35 5.73 -4.94 -4.80
CA ILE A 35 5.74 -4.65 -3.38
C ILE A 35 5.41 -5.95 -2.65
N ALA A 36 6.28 -6.36 -1.73
CA ALA A 36 6.12 -7.60 -0.98
C ALA A 36 5.05 -7.45 0.12
N ASP A 37 4.19 -8.46 0.25
CA ASP A 37 3.03 -8.47 1.15
C ASP A 37 3.40 -8.21 2.62
N GLU A 38 4.58 -8.65 3.04
CA GLU A 38 5.07 -8.54 4.42
C GLU A 38 5.53 -7.14 4.82
N ILE A 39 5.63 -6.21 3.87
CA ILE A 39 6.06 -4.84 4.14
C ILE A 39 5.04 -4.15 5.06
N GLU A 40 5.54 -3.54 6.14
CA GLU A 40 4.73 -2.76 7.08
C GLU A 40 4.20 -1.51 6.38
N VAL A 41 2.89 -1.26 6.51
CA VAL A 41 2.26 -0.03 6.05
C VAL A 41 2.32 1.00 7.17
N VAL A 42 2.98 2.13 6.89
CA VAL A 42 3.13 3.23 7.84
C VAL A 42 1.99 4.23 7.70
N GLU A 43 1.61 4.56 6.46
CA GLU A 43 0.55 5.50 6.17
C GLU A 43 -0.07 5.20 4.81
N VAL A 44 -1.39 5.34 4.72
CA VAL A 44 -2.12 5.37 3.44
C VAL A 44 -2.96 6.62 3.41
N LYS A 45 -2.86 7.38 2.31
CA LYS A 45 -3.73 8.51 2.01
C LYS A 45 -4.49 8.25 0.73
N ILE A 46 -5.80 8.46 0.74
CA ILE A 46 -6.67 8.32 -0.43
C ILE A 46 -7.46 9.63 -0.55
N ALA A 47 -7.31 10.33 -1.68
CA ALA A 47 -7.94 11.63 -1.90
C ALA A 47 -7.72 12.63 -0.73
N ASP A 48 -6.46 12.72 -0.28
CA ASP A 48 -5.99 13.55 0.85
C ASP A 48 -6.50 13.16 2.25
N GLU A 49 -7.33 12.11 2.36
CA GLU A 49 -7.75 11.56 3.65
C GLU A 49 -6.84 10.42 4.09
N VAL A 50 -6.42 10.45 5.35
CA VAL A 50 -5.63 9.36 5.95
C VAL A 50 -6.57 8.20 6.28
N LEU A 51 -6.26 7.02 5.74
CA LEU A 51 -6.94 5.79 6.11
C LEU A 51 -6.42 5.32 7.47
N ASP A 52 -7.31 5.13 8.43
CA ASP A 52 -6.99 4.51 9.73
C ASP A 52 -6.78 3.00 9.53
N PHE A 53 -5.56 2.63 9.13
CA PHE A 53 -5.16 1.26 8.84
C PHE A 53 -3.88 0.91 9.59
N GLN A 54 -3.85 -0.28 10.17
CA GLN A 54 -2.66 -0.88 10.76
C GLN A 54 -2.48 -2.29 10.23
N GLY A 55 -1.37 -2.55 9.56
CA GLY A 55 -1.09 -3.84 8.97
C GLY A 55 0.03 -3.80 7.93
N ASN A 56 0.11 -4.87 7.15
CA ASN A 56 1.05 -5.00 6.04
C ASN A 56 0.37 -4.82 4.67
N MET A 57 1.16 -4.84 3.60
CA MET A 57 0.67 -4.62 2.23
C MET A 57 -0.37 -5.64 1.80
N GLY A 58 -0.17 -6.92 2.15
CA GLY A 58 -1.14 -7.97 1.83
C GLY A 58 -2.49 -7.75 2.53
N GLN A 59 -2.46 -7.33 3.81
CA GLN A 59 -3.68 -6.97 4.55
C GLN A 59 -4.35 -5.72 3.97
N LEU A 60 -3.57 -4.72 3.54
CA LEU A 60 -4.09 -3.51 2.92
C LEU A 60 -4.84 -3.84 1.62
N TYR A 61 -4.33 -4.76 0.81
CA TYR A 61 -5.03 -5.25 -0.38
C TYR A 61 -6.44 -5.75 -0.05
N TYR A 62 -6.57 -6.63 0.96
CA TYR A 62 -7.88 -7.15 1.37
C TYR A 62 -8.77 -6.08 2.01
N GLU A 63 -8.21 -5.10 2.71
CA GLU A 63 -8.98 -3.99 3.28
C GLU A 63 -9.61 -3.12 2.19
N LEU A 64 -8.84 -2.81 1.15
CA LEU A 64 -9.28 -1.96 0.03
C LEU A 64 -10.20 -2.67 -0.98
N MET A 65 -10.32 -3.99 -0.88
CA MET A 65 -11.23 -4.80 -1.70
C MET A 65 -12.66 -4.91 -1.14
N LYS A 66 -12.90 -4.42 0.08
CA LYS A 66 -14.22 -4.41 0.73
C LYS A 66 -15.15 -3.34 0.15
#